data_AF-A0A7J4KHM0-F1
#
_entry.id   AF-A0A7J4KHM0-F1
#
_cell.length_a   1.000
_cell.length_b   1.000
_cell.length_c   1.000
_cell.angle_alpha   90.00
_cell.angle_beta   90.00
_cell.angle_gamma   90.00
#
_symmetry.space_group_name_H-M   'P 1'
#
loop_
_entity.id
_entity.type
_entity.pdbx_description
1 polymer ?
#
loop_
_entity_poly.entity_id
_entity_poly.type
_entity_poly.pdbx_seq_one_letter_code
_entity_poly.pdbx_strand_id
1 'polypeptide(L)'
;MSVFSPQSAYVPETSPLPRPNEMPTATFFPASYSAMYINEGLAVSVERAPFVIEFWTRPYVDNPHFSYVTITVRNPHTGEILAEDGYGGIYSSEPYKRIIILGSGQFHVTISGMRTGLEVRLRGGTDLWASEPYGTAVIPVVVYQEVYPEEEYW
;
A
#
# COMPACT_ATOMS: atom_id res chain seq x y z
N MET A 1 16.74 4.91 42.59
CA MET A 1 17.35 5.19 41.27
C MET A 1 16.34 4.79 40.21
N SER A 2 15.68 5.77 39.59
CA SER A 2 14.68 5.53 38.55
C SER A 2 15.37 5.69 37.19
N VAL A 3 15.35 4.64 36.37
CA VAL A 3 15.98 4.64 35.05
C VAL A 3 14.92 5.11 34.05
N PHE A 4 15.06 6.35 33.60
CA PHE A 4 14.27 6.88 32.49
C PHE A 4 14.60 6.08 31.23
N SER A 5 13.59 5.41 30.67
CA SER A 5 13.63 4.89 29.31
C SER A 5 13.33 6.06 28.37
N PRO A 6 14.20 6.44 27.42
CA PRO A 6 13.82 7.42 26.42
C PRO A 6 12.77 6.77 25.51
N GLN A 7 11.52 7.20 25.67
CA GLN A 7 10.48 7.04 24.67
C GLN A 7 11.06 7.53 23.34
N SER A 8 11.17 6.63 22.37
CA SER A 8 11.51 6.97 21.00
C SER A 8 10.46 7.97 20.51
N ALA A 9 10.85 9.24 20.50
CA ALA A 9 10.03 10.29 19.94
C ALA A 9 9.92 10.01 18.43
N TYR A 10 8.70 9.80 17.96
CA TYR A 10 8.42 9.84 16.53
C TYR A 10 8.82 11.21 16.00
N VAL A 11 9.94 11.26 15.28
CA VAL A 11 10.36 12.46 14.54
C VAL A 11 9.65 12.38 13.18
N PRO A 12 8.77 13.34 12.84
CA PRO A 12 8.26 13.44 11.49
C PRO A 12 9.43 13.79 10.59
N GLU A 13 9.85 12.85 9.75
CA GLU A 13 10.95 13.05 8.81
C GLU A 13 10.55 14.07 7.74
N THR A 14 11.10 15.27 7.85
CA THR A 14 11.05 16.31 6.82
C THR A 14 12.33 16.35 5.98
N SER A 15 13.15 15.28 5.99
CA SER A 15 14.41 15.25 5.25
C SER A 15 14.18 14.82 3.79
N PRO A 16 14.60 15.63 2.79
CA PRO A 16 14.52 15.28 1.38
C PRO A 16 15.66 14.37 0.89
N LEU A 17 16.57 13.97 1.79
CA LEU A 17 17.65 13.05 1.44
C LEU A 17 17.11 11.61 1.46
N PRO A 18 17.36 10.80 0.42
CA PRO A 18 17.02 9.38 0.44
C PRO A 18 17.64 8.75 1.69
N ARG A 19 16.87 7.99 2.47
CA ARG A 19 17.48 7.20 3.54
C ARG A 19 18.55 6.28 2.91
N PRO A 20 19.60 5.85 3.64
CA PRO A 20 20.72 5.09 3.08
C PRO A 20 20.38 3.82 2.27
N ASN A 21 19.14 3.32 2.36
CA ASN A 21 18.63 2.13 1.68
C ASN A 21 17.43 2.42 0.74
N GLU A 22 17.14 3.69 0.45
CA GLU A 22 16.01 4.09 -0.40
C GLU A 22 16.47 4.25 -1.84
N MET A 23 16.09 3.27 -2.68
CA MET A 23 16.34 3.31 -4.11
C MET A 23 15.53 4.46 -4.74
N PRO A 24 16.09 5.21 -5.70
CA PRO A 24 15.39 6.32 -6.35
C PRO A 24 14.20 5.79 -7.14
N THR A 25 12.99 6.12 -6.73
CA THR A 25 11.75 5.74 -7.41
C THR A 25 10.78 6.91 -7.49
N ALA A 26 9.89 6.87 -8.47
CA ALA A 26 8.78 7.81 -8.60
C ALA A 26 7.46 7.06 -8.83
N THR A 27 6.35 7.67 -8.39
CA THR A 27 5.01 7.14 -8.60
C THR A 27 4.63 7.24 -10.07
N PHE A 28 4.24 6.12 -10.66
CA PHE A 28 3.64 6.09 -12.00
C PHE A 28 2.16 5.73 -11.98
N PHE A 29 1.67 5.18 -10.86
CA PHE A 29 0.25 4.84 -10.70
C PHE A 29 -0.20 5.07 -9.26
N PRO A 30 -0.95 6.14 -9.01
CA PRO A 30 -1.70 6.34 -7.76
C PRO A 30 -3.14 5.83 -7.91
N ALA A 31 -3.64 5.13 -6.89
CA ALA A 31 -5.04 4.71 -6.83
C ALA A 31 -5.57 4.71 -5.40
N SER A 32 -6.87 4.91 -5.26
CA SER A 32 -7.59 4.79 -4.00
C SER A 32 -8.76 3.84 -4.15
N TYR A 33 -8.93 2.95 -3.19
CA TYR A 33 -10.00 1.97 -3.15
C TYR A 33 -10.78 2.08 -1.83
N SER A 34 -12.10 1.98 -1.94
CA SER A 34 -12.96 1.61 -0.82
C SER A 34 -13.07 0.08 -0.86
N ALA A 35 -12.28 -0.63 -0.06
CA ALA A 35 -12.20 -2.09 -0.11
C ALA A 35 -13.40 -2.73 0.60
N MET A 36 -14.61 -2.49 0.10
CA MET A 36 -15.85 -3.12 0.56
C MET A 36 -16.06 -4.45 -0.18
N TYR A 37 -15.29 -5.48 0.19
CA TYR A 37 -15.32 -6.82 -0.42
C TYR A 37 -14.84 -6.82 -1.88
N ILE A 38 -13.65 -6.26 -2.10
CA ILE A 38 -13.06 -6.16 -3.46
C ILE A 38 -12.05 -7.27 -3.74
N ASN A 39 -11.88 -7.57 -5.03
CA ASN A 39 -10.80 -8.37 -5.57
C ASN A 39 -10.40 -7.78 -6.94
N GLU A 40 -9.44 -6.86 -6.92
CA GLU A 40 -8.99 -6.12 -8.09
C GLU A 40 -7.70 -6.71 -8.65
N GLY A 41 -7.62 -6.85 -9.97
CA GLY A 41 -6.44 -7.35 -10.68
C GLY A 41 -5.84 -6.30 -11.60
N LEU A 42 -4.54 -6.03 -11.47
CA LEU A 42 -3.80 -5.04 -12.25
C LEU A 42 -2.67 -5.70 -13.01
N ALA A 43 -2.64 -5.53 -14.34
CA ALA A 43 -1.48 -5.84 -15.16
C ALA A 43 -0.55 -4.61 -15.18
N VAL A 44 0.59 -4.71 -14.52
CA VAL A 44 1.51 -3.60 -14.30
C VAL A 44 2.77 -3.80 -15.11
N SER A 45 3.20 -2.77 -15.84
CA SER A 45 4.50 -2.76 -16.54
C SER A 45 5.42 -1.75 -15.88
N VAL A 46 6.60 -2.19 -15.47
CA VAL A 46 7.63 -1.39 -14.81
C VAL A 46 8.87 -1.35 -15.67
N GLU A 47 9.21 -0.18 -16.19
CA GLU A 47 10.33 -0.04 -17.14
C GLU A 47 11.69 -0.18 -16.46
N ARG A 48 11.83 0.35 -15.24
CA ARG A 48 13.10 0.41 -14.49
C ARG A 48 12.89 -0.13 -13.07
N ALA A 49 13.80 -0.97 -12.63
CA ALA A 49 13.80 -1.50 -11.26
C ALA A 49 14.27 -0.45 -10.24
N PRO A 50 13.82 -0.51 -8.97
CA PRO A 50 12.90 -1.52 -8.44
C PRO A 50 11.43 -1.22 -8.75
N PHE A 51 10.59 -2.26 -8.70
CA PHE A 51 9.16 -2.11 -8.57
C PHE A 51 8.80 -2.03 -7.09
N VAL A 52 8.17 -0.93 -6.68
CA VAL A 52 7.75 -0.70 -5.30
C VAL A 52 6.25 -0.46 -5.25
N ILE A 53 5.59 -1.08 -4.27
CA ILE A 53 4.19 -0.84 -3.95
C ILE A 53 4.15 -0.23 -2.55
N GLU A 54 3.80 1.03 -2.45
CA GLU A 54 3.44 1.67 -1.18
C GLU A 54 1.94 1.60 -1.00
N PHE A 55 1.50 1.30 0.22
CA PHE A 55 0.08 1.35 0.53
C PHE A 55 -0.20 1.86 1.93
N TRP A 56 -1.28 2.63 2.02
CA TRP A 56 -1.82 3.17 3.26
C TRP A 56 -3.21 2.63 3.48
N THR A 57 -3.49 2.17 4.69
CA THR A 57 -4.77 1.57 5.05
C THR A 57 -5.44 2.33 6.17
N ARG A 58 -6.75 2.48 6.06
CA ARG A 58 -7.61 3.01 7.12
C ARG A 58 -8.77 2.03 7.35
N PRO A 59 -8.74 1.22 8.42
CA PRO A 59 -9.83 0.29 8.71
C PRO A 59 -11.13 1.06 8.99
N TYR A 60 -12.27 0.50 8.61
CA TYR A 60 -13.58 1.06 8.97
C TYR A 60 -14.05 0.58 10.34
N VAL A 61 -13.60 -0.61 10.73
CA VAL A 61 -13.81 -1.18 12.06
C VAL A 61 -12.45 -1.48 12.67
N ASP A 62 -12.22 -1.03 13.90
CA ASP A 62 -11.00 -1.30 14.67
C ASP A 62 -10.98 -2.75 15.19
N ASN A 63 -11.01 -3.68 14.24
CA ASN A 63 -10.88 -5.11 14.47
C ASN A 63 -10.21 -5.74 13.22
N PRO A 64 -8.98 -6.27 13.34
CA PRO A 64 -8.21 -6.79 12.21
C PRO A 64 -8.79 -8.07 11.60
N HIS A 65 -9.78 -8.71 12.23
CA HIS A 65 -10.52 -9.82 11.64
C HIS A 65 -11.66 -9.37 10.72
N PHE A 66 -12.11 -8.12 10.86
CA PHE A 66 -13.22 -7.55 10.09
C PHE A 66 -12.79 -6.49 9.07
N SER A 67 -11.60 -5.91 9.24
CA SER A 67 -11.01 -4.96 8.30
C SER A 67 -9.64 -5.49 7.86
N TYR A 68 -9.51 -5.87 6.60
CA TYR A 68 -8.23 -6.35 6.06
C TYR A 68 -8.02 -5.92 4.61
N VAL A 69 -6.75 -5.91 4.20
CA VAL A 69 -6.31 -5.79 2.80
C VAL A 69 -5.17 -6.77 2.58
N THR A 70 -5.09 -7.38 1.42
CA THR A 70 -3.95 -8.19 0.96
C THR A 70 -3.58 -7.75 -0.44
N ILE A 71 -2.30 -7.45 -0.64
CA ILE A 71 -1.71 -7.16 -1.94
C ILE A 71 -0.75 -8.29 -2.28
N THR A 72 -1.06 -9.02 -3.34
CA THR A 72 -0.24 -10.12 -3.84
C THR A 72 0.36 -9.70 -5.18
N VAL A 73 1.67 -9.88 -5.35
CA VAL A 73 2.36 -9.64 -6.62
C VAL A 73 2.81 -10.97 -7.21
N ARG A 74 2.47 -11.21 -8.48
CA ARG A 74 2.77 -12.45 -9.20
C ARG A 74 3.56 -12.21 -10.47
N ASN A 75 4.37 -13.20 -10.82
CA ASN A 75 4.95 -13.31 -12.15
C ASN A 75 3.80 -13.63 -13.15
N PRO A 76 3.61 -12.82 -14.20
CA PRO A 76 2.49 -12.99 -15.12
C PRO A 76 2.62 -14.24 -16.01
N HIS A 77 3.83 -14.77 -16.18
CA HIS A 77 4.07 -15.95 -17.01
C HIS A 77 3.91 -17.26 -16.23
N THR A 78 4.45 -17.32 -15.01
CA THR A 78 4.43 -18.55 -14.19
C THR A 78 3.28 -18.60 -13.19
N GLY A 79 2.68 -17.45 -12.86
CA GLY A 79 1.66 -17.32 -11.81
C GLY A 79 2.22 -17.38 -10.38
N GLU A 80 3.54 -17.55 -10.23
CA GLU A 80 4.25 -17.60 -8.95
C GLU A 80 4.09 -16.30 -8.17
N ILE A 81 3.88 -16.40 -6.86
CA ILE A 81 3.83 -15.25 -5.95
C ILE A 81 5.26 -14.78 -5.70
N LEU A 82 5.57 -13.57 -6.14
CA LEU A 82 6.88 -12.93 -5.95
C LEU A 82 6.97 -12.22 -4.60
N ALA A 83 5.85 -11.64 -4.15
CA ALA A 83 5.74 -10.97 -2.87
C ALA A 83 4.27 -10.86 -2.45
N GLU A 84 4.03 -10.79 -1.15
CA GLU A 84 2.70 -10.60 -0.58
C GLU A 84 2.82 -9.92 0.79
N ASP A 85 1.97 -8.91 1.02
CA ASP A 85 1.79 -8.26 2.32
C ASP A 85 0.38 -7.66 2.38
N GLY A 86 -0.04 -7.18 3.54
CA GLY A 86 -1.39 -6.69 3.75
C GLY A 86 -1.57 -5.96 5.06
N TYR A 87 -2.81 -5.62 5.40
CA TYR A 87 -3.21 -5.07 6.69
C TYR A 87 -4.20 -6.02 7.35
N GLY A 88 -4.02 -6.27 8.65
CA GLY A 88 -4.91 -7.15 9.43
C GLY A 88 -4.82 -8.62 9.03
N GLY A 89 -5.75 -9.44 9.53
CA GLY A 89 -5.75 -10.89 9.32
C GLY A 89 -4.47 -11.55 9.82
N ILE A 90 -3.68 -12.12 8.91
CA ILE A 90 -2.37 -12.73 9.21
C ILE A 90 -1.21 -11.74 9.15
N TYR A 91 -1.44 -10.51 8.67
CA TYR A 91 -0.43 -9.47 8.52
C TYR A 91 -0.49 -8.47 9.68
N SER A 92 0.59 -7.71 9.87
CA SER A 92 0.63 -6.60 10.84
C SER A 92 -0.48 -5.56 10.56
N SER A 93 -1.00 -4.93 11.61
CA SER A 93 -1.95 -3.80 11.56
C SER A 93 -1.27 -2.43 11.43
N GLU A 94 0.00 -2.38 10.99
CA GLU A 94 0.65 -1.11 10.65
C GLU A 94 -0.05 -0.47 9.44
N PRO A 95 -0.47 0.81 9.53
CA PRO A 95 -1.32 1.43 8.51
C PRO A 95 -0.55 1.84 7.26
N TYR A 96 0.78 1.89 7.28
CA TYR A 96 1.60 2.16 6.11
C TYR A 96 2.57 1.01 5.92
N LYS A 97 2.65 0.49 4.70
CA LYS A 97 3.53 -0.61 4.35
C LYS A 97 4.05 -0.48 2.94
N ARG A 98 5.08 -1.27 2.65
CA ARG A 98 5.77 -1.25 1.37
C ARG A 98 6.26 -2.64 0.97
N ILE A 99 5.94 -3.03 -0.26
CA ILE A 99 6.50 -4.21 -0.93
C ILE A 99 7.56 -3.73 -1.93
N ILE A 100 8.73 -4.38 -1.95
CA ILE A 100 9.83 -4.06 -2.87
C ILE A 100 10.21 -5.30 -3.67
N ILE A 101 10.21 -5.16 -4.99
CA ILE A 101 10.67 -6.17 -5.95
C ILE A 101 11.81 -5.57 -6.75
N LEU A 102 12.99 -6.20 -6.70
CA LEU A 102 14.21 -5.67 -7.33
C LEU A 102 14.27 -5.88 -8.86
N GLY A 103 13.19 -6.34 -9.47
CA GLY A 103 13.07 -6.58 -10.90
C GLY A 103 12.27 -5.49 -11.63
N SER A 104 12.45 -5.43 -12.95
CA SER A 104 11.59 -4.70 -13.89
C SER A 104 10.86 -5.69 -14.80
N GLY A 105 9.91 -5.19 -15.59
CA GLY A 105 9.11 -5.98 -16.51
C GLY A 105 7.62 -5.96 -16.17
N GLN A 106 6.92 -7.03 -16.52
CA GLN A 106 5.48 -7.17 -16.28
C GLN A 106 5.21 -7.91 -14.96
N PHE A 107 4.19 -7.45 -14.25
CA PHE A 107 3.73 -8.00 -12.98
C PHE A 107 2.21 -8.08 -12.98
N HIS A 108 1.65 -9.09 -12.30
CA HIS A 108 0.24 -9.12 -11.97
C HIS A 108 0.08 -8.78 -10.48
N VAL A 109 -0.61 -7.68 -10.17
CA VAL A 109 -0.88 -7.25 -8.80
C VAL A 109 -2.34 -7.50 -8.50
N THR A 110 -2.63 -8.25 -7.44
CA THR A 110 -3.99 -8.48 -6.95
C THR A 110 -4.18 -7.76 -5.64
N ILE A 111 -5.28 -7.01 -5.50
CA ILE A 111 -5.67 -6.31 -4.28
C ILE A 111 -7.00 -6.92 -3.81
N SER A 112 -6.96 -7.62 -2.69
CA SER A 112 -8.15 -8.14 -2.02
C SER A 112 -8.38 -7.38 -0.72
N GLY A 113 -9.62 -7.06 -0.38
CA GLY A 113 -9.87 -6.36 0.88
C GLY A 113 -11.31 -6.29 1.32
N MET A 114 -11.48 -6.03 2.61
CA MET A 114 -12.75 -5.94 3.29
C MET A 114 -12.73 -4.78 4.29
N ARG A 115 -13.78 -3.95 4.25
CA ARG A 115 -14.08 -2.84 5.19
C ARG A 115 -12.87 -1.95 5.52
N THR A 116 -12.10 -1.61 4.50
CA THR A 116 -10.86 -0.84 4.67
C THR A 116 -10.72 0.18 3.54
N GLY A 117 -10.40 1.43 3.87
CA GLY A 117 -9.95 2.42 2.89
C GLY A 117 -8.49 2.15 2.55
N LEU A 118 -8.15 2.15 1.27
CA LEU A 118 -6.82 1.83 0.78
C LEU A 118 -6.35 2.90 -0.20
N GLU A 119 -5.15 3.45 0.02
CA GLU A 119 -4.41 4.17 -1.01
C GLU A 119 -3.22 3.33 -1.43
N VAL A 120 -2.99 3.20 -2.73
CA VAL A 120 -1.86 2.46 -3.29
C VAL A 120 -1.10 3.37 -4.23
N ARG A 121 0.23 3.32 -4.14
CA ARG A 121 1.14 3.91 -5.12
C ARG A 121 2.08 2.85 -5.65
N LEU A 122 2.04 2.65 -6.96
CA LEU A 122 3.01 1.85 -7.67
C LEU A 122 4.12 2.76 -8.17
N ARG A 123 5.35 2.36 -7.89
CA ARG A 123 6.55 3.15 -8.13
C ARG A 123 7.58 2.32 -8.88
N GLY A 124 8.25 2.97 -9.82
CA GLY A 124 9.31 2.38 -10.63
C GLY A 124 10.63 3.10 -10.36
N GLY A 125 11.74 2.44 -10.66
CA GLY A 125 13.06 3.04 -10.59
C GLY A 125 13.17 4.28 -11.48
N THR A 126 13.84 5.31 -11.00
CA THR A 126 14.05 6.56 -11.74
C THR A 126 15.43 7.15 -11.44
N ASP A 127 15.76 8.26 -12.07
CA ASP A 127 16.98 9.00 -11.78
C ASP A 127 16.83 9.79 -10.47
N LEU A 128 17.93 10.00 -9.75
CA LEU A 128 17.93 10.62 -8.42
C LEU A 128 17.24 12.00 -8.38
N TRP A 129 17.35 12.80 -9.44
CA TRP A 129 16.76 14.13 -9.50
C TRP A 129 15.23 14.11 -9.70
N ALA A 130 14.68 12.98 -10.17
CA ALA A 130 13.25 12.77 -10.38
C ALA A 130 12.63 11.86 -9.31
N SER A 131 13.39 11.44 -8.31
CA SER A 131 12.88 10.55 -7.26
C SER A 131 11.96 11.29 -6.29
N GLU A 132 10.90 10.61 -5.87
CA GLU A 132 9.99 11.06 -4.82
C GLU A 132 10.42 10.47 -3.47
N PRO A 133 10.21 11.14 -2.34
CA PRO A 133 10.40 10.52 -1.03
C PRO A 133 9.38 9.38 -0.82
N TYR A 134 9.77 8.35 -0.08
CA TYR A 134 8.82 7.32 0.38
C TYR A 134 7.99 7.81 1.56
N GLY A 135 6.85 7.17 1.80
CA GLY A 135 6.12 7.31 3.06
C GLY A 135 5.61 8.72 3.36
N THR A 136 5.40 9.58 2.36
CA THR A 136 4.71 10.85 2.58
C THR A 136 3.31 10.51 3.07
N ALA A 137 3.09 10.61 4.39
CA ALA A 137 1.91 10.05 5.04
C ALA A 137 0.64 10.61 4.40
N VAL A 138 -0.08 9.74 3.69
CA VAL A 138 -1.42 10.05 3.21
C VAL A 138 -2.41 9.34 4.11
N ILE A 139 -3.43 10.07 4.54
CA ILE A 139 -4.58 9.46 5.20
C ILE A 139 -5.54 9.06 4.08
N PRO A 140 -5.76 7.76 3.82
CA PRO A 140 -6.67 7.33 2.78
C PRO A 140 -8.04 7.97 3.00
N VAL A 141 -8.56 8.63 1.96
CA VAL A 141 -9.90 9.19 1.99
C VAL A 141 -10.89 8.03 1.93
N VAL A 142 -11.70 7.88 2.97
CA VAL A 142 -12.82 6.95 2.97
C VAL A 142 -13.94 7.58 2.15
N VAL A 143 -14.12 7.14 0.91
CA VAL A 143 -15.30 7.50 0.12
C VAL A 143 -16.42 6.54 0.51
N TYR A 144 -17.36 7.03 1.31
CA TYR A 144 -18.65 6.35 1.50
C TYR A 144 -19.44 6.54 0.20
N GLN A 145 -19.56 5.49 -0.60
CA GLN A 145 -20.65 5.43 -1.55
C GLN A 145 -21.86 4.92 -0.76
N GLU A 146 -22.74 5.83 -0.33
CA GLU A 146 -24.06 5.45 0.17
C GLU A 146 -24.78 4.75 -0.99
N VAL A 147 -24.75 3.42 -1.00
CA VAL A 147 -25.70 2.64 -1.77
C VAL A 147 -27.01 2.75 -0.99
N TYR A 148 -27.84 3.73 -1.37
CA TYR A 148 -29.24 3.74 -0.96
C TYR A 148 -29.81 2.37 -1.36
N PRO A 149 -30.32 1.56 -0.41
CA PRO A 149 -31.09 0.40 -0.79
C PRO A 149 -32.26 0.93 -1.60
N GLU A 150 -32.38 0.48 -2.85
CA GLU A 150 -33.54 0.76 -3.68
C GLU A 150 -34.77 0.40 -2.84
N GLU A 151 -35.60 1.42 -2.55
CA GLU A 151 -36.82 1.23 -1.78
C GLU A 151 -37.64 0.13 -2.47
N GLU A 152 -37.85 -0.96 -1.74
CA GLU A 152 -38.71 -2.06 -2.12
C GLU A 152 -40.15 -1.51 -2.16
N TYR A 153 -40.57 -1.01 -3.33
CA TYR A 153 -41.95 -0.63 -3.58
C TYR A 153 -42.77 -1.93 -3.71
N TRP A 154 -43.43 -2.30 -2.61
CA TRP A 154 -44.51 -3.28 -2.56
C TRP A 154 -45.76 -2.76 -3.27
#